data_AF-A0A1V6TM78-F1
#
_entry.id   AF-A0A1V6TM78-F1
#
_cell.length_a   1.000
_cell.length_b   1.000
_cell.length_c   1.000
_cell.angle_alpha   90.00
_cell.angle_beta   90.00
_cell.angle_gamma   90.00
#
_symmetry.space_group_name_H-M   'P 1'
#
loop_
_entity.id
_entity.type
_entity.pdbx_description
1 polymer ?
#
loop_
_entity_poly.entity_id
_entity_poly.type
_entity_poly.pdbx_seq_one_letter_code
_entity_poly.pdbx_strand_id
1 'polypeptide(L)'
;MRPKRPREWVSVSIPETRRAILTEISNVVCALPELQHVANLSERFAVDKLEATVNAIIEKTFHTTCSMVWDLRAGRETEVRFINGKREKENGIATPINEELVEKVEMRLSLN
;
A
#
# COMPACT_ATOMS: atom_id res chain seq x y z
N MET A 1 19.75 -19.28 -8.50
CA MET A 1 19.50 -19.61 -7.07
C MET A 1 18.25 -18.85 -6.66
N ARG A 2 17.12 -19.50 -6.36
CA ARG A 2 15.91 -18.78 -5.91
C ARG A 2 16.16 -18.25 -4.49
N PRO A 3 15.89 -16.98 -4.18
CA PRO A 3 16.05 -16.48 -2.82
C PRO A 3 15.14 -17.28 -1.88
N LYS A 4 15.67 -17.65 -0.71
CA LYS A 4 14.88 -18.30 0.33
C LYS A 4 13.81 -17.32 0.78
N ARG A 5 12.54 -17.71 0.70
CA ARG A 5 11.40 -16.95 1.25
C ARG A 5 11.71 -16.61 2.73
N PRO A 6 11.65 -15.34 3.16
CA PRO A 6 11.76 -15.00 4.56
C PRO A 6 10.67 -15.72 5.36
N ARG A 7 10.99 -16.14 6.59
CA ARG A 7 10.02 -16.81 7.46
C ARG A 7 8.94 -15.79 7.82
N GLU A 8 7.67 -16.19 7.71
CA GLU A 8 6.45 -15.44 8.11
C GLU A 8 5.83 -14.48 7.09
N TRP A 9 5.80 -14.85 5.81
CA TRP A 9 4.92 -14.18 4.85
C TRP A 9 3.51 -14.73 5.02
N VAL A 10 2.59 -13.93 5.52
CA VAL A 10 1.19 -14.32 5.59
C VAL A 10 0.68 -14.45 4.15
N SER A 11 0.26 -15.66 3.76
CA SER A 11 -0.34 -15.89 2.44
C SER A 11 -1.80 -15.44 2.46
N VAL A 12 -2.01 -14.12 2.49
CA VAL A 12 -3.31 -13.50 2.29
C VAL A 12 -3.63 -13.40 0.80
N SER A 13 -4.90 -13.56 0.46
CA SER A 13 -5.42 -13.32 -0.89
C SER A 13 -5.31 -11.84 -1.27
N ILE A 14 -5.46 -11.52 -2.57
CA ILE A 14 -5.46 -10.13 -3.05
C ILE A 14 -6.58 -9.30 -2.38
N PRO A 15 -7.84 -9.78 -2.27
CA PRO A 15 -8.88 -9.05 -1.55
C PRO A 15 -8.57 -8.80 -0.07
N GLU A 16 -8.02 -9.80 0.63
CA GLU A 16 -7.63 -9.65 2.04
C GLU A 16 -6.48 -8.64 2.20
N THR A 17 -5.46 -8.75 1.36
CA THR A 17 -4.33 -7.79 1.32
C THR A 17 -4.84 -6.37 1.06
N ARG A 18 -5.76 -6.20 0.10
CA ARG A 18 -6.36 -4.91 -0.23
C ARG A 18 -7.10 -4.33 0.98
N ARG A 19 -7.92 -5.12 1.65
CA ARG A 19 -8.67 -4.63 2.82
C ARG A 19 -7.74 -4.29 3.98
N ALA A 20 -6.67 -5.07 4.17
CA ALA A 20 -5.67 -4.82 5.21
C ALA A 20 -4.92 -3.49 4.96
N ILE A 21 -4.42 -3.25 3.74
CA ILE A 21 -3.74 -1.98 3.43
C ILE A 21 -4.68 -0.77 3.52
N LEU A 22 -5.96 -0.92 3.12
CA LEU A 22 -6.96 0.14 3.28
C LEU A 22 -7.26 0.45 4.75
N THR A 23 -7.18 -0.56 5.61
CA THR A 23 -7.32 -0.38 7.07
C THR A 23 -6.15 0.43 7.62
N GLU A 24 -4.91 0.14 7.19
CA GLU A 24 -3.75 0.94 7.58
C GLU A 24 -3.85 2.38 7.10
N ILE A 25 -4.26 2.61 5.84
CA ILE A 25 -4.46 3.96 5.30
C ILE A 25 -5.51 4.72 6.12
N SER A 26 -6.65 4.09 6.44
CA SER A 26 -7.68 4.69 7.30
C SER A 26 -7.11 5.09 8.67
N ASN A 27 -6.36 4.19 9.30
CA ASN A 27 -5.77 4.44 10.62
C ASN A 27 -4.75 5.57 10.58
N VAL A 28 -3.86 5.57 9.57
CA VAL A 28 -2.87 6.63 9.37
C VAL A 28 -3.58 7.97 9.23
N VAL A 29 -4.50 8.09 8.27
CA VAL A 29 -5.21 9.35 8.01
C VAL A 29 -5.96 9.85 9.24
N CYS A 30 -6.64 8.97 9.98
CA CYS A 30 -7.39 9.35 11.18
C CYS A 30 -6.51 9.77 12.36
N ALA A 31 -5.26 9.31 12.41
CA ALA A 31 -4.33 9.64 13.48
C ALA A 31 -3.42 10.84 13.15
N LEU A 32 -3.44 11.37 11.92
CA LEU A 32 -2.66 12.55 11.53
C LEU A 32 -3.13 13.80 12.28
N PRO A 33 -2.28 14.47 13.09
CA PRO A 33 -2.65 15.67 13.84
C PRO A 33 -3.13 16.81 12.94
N GLU A 34 -2.52 16.96 11.76
CA GLU A 34 -2.88 18.00 10.80
C GLU A 34 -4.29 17.83 10.22
N LEU A 35 -4.89 16.64 10.31
CA LEU A 35 -6.23 16.38 9.76
C LEU A 35 -7.34 16.41 10.81
N GLN A 36 -7.02 16.61 12.10
CA GLN A 36 -8.01 16.56 13.18
C GLN A 36 -9.09 17.66 13.10
N HIS A 37 -8.83 18.72 12.32
CA HIS A 37 -9.81 19.79 12.09
C HIS A 37 -10.78 19.50 10.93
N VAL A 38 -10.59 18.41 10.19
CA VAL A 38 -11.43 18.03 9.06
C VAL A 38 -12.71 17.38 9.57
N ALA A 39 -13.86 17.98 9.24
CA ALA A 39 -15.16 17.43 9.60
C ALA A 39 -15.37 16.03 9.03
N ASN A 40 -15.93 15.14 9.86
CA ASN A 40 -16.28 13.76 9.52
C ASN A 40 -15.10 12.94 8.95
N LEU A 41 -13.87 13.20 9.40
CA LEU A 41 -12.67 12.54 8.88
C LEU A 41 -12.79 11.01 8.90
N SER A 42 -13.13 10.41 10.03
CA SER A 42 -13.30 8.96 10.17
C SER A 42 -14.40 8.39 9.27
N GLU A 43 -15.47 9.16 9.04
CA GLU A 43 -16.54 8.74 8.14
C GLU A 43 -16.13 8.87 6.67
N ARG A 44 -15.30 9.85 6.31
CA ARG A 44 -14.78 10.06 4.95
C ARG A 44 -13.74 9.01 4.57
N PHE A 45 -12.94 8.57 5.54
CA PHE A 45 -11.87 7.57 5.38
C PHE A 45 -12.24 6.20 5.94
N ALA A 46 -13.53 5.95 6.18
CA ALA A 46 -14.02 4.63 6.57
C ALA A 46 -13.58 3.58 5.53
N VAL A 47 -13.09 2.42 6.02
CA VAL A 47 -12.52 1.37 5.17
C VAL A 47 -13.46 0.96 4.04
N ASP A 48 -14.76 0.84 4.31
CA ASP A 48 -15.74 0.45 3.29
C ASP A 48 -15.88 1.51 2.17
N LYS A 49 -15.75 2.81 2.50
CA LYS A 49 -15.75 3.90 1.50
C LYS A 49 -14.46 3.90 0.69
N LEU A 50 -13.31 3.65 1.33
CA LEU A 50 -12.04 3.50 0.63
C LEU A 50 -12.07 2.29 -0.31
N GLU A 51 -12.63 1.16 0.14
CA GLU A 51 -12.75 -0.05 -0.66
C GLU A 51 -13.69 0.15 -1.86
N ALA A 52 -14.84 0.78 -1.67
CA ALA A 52 -15.74 1.15 -2.77
C ALA A 52 -15.03 2.06 -3.80
N THR A 53 -14.27 3.05 -3.33
CA THR A 53 -13.50 3.96 -4.18
C THR A 53 -12.44 3.22 -4.98
N VAL A 54 -11.66 2.36 -4.33
CA VAL A 54 -10.60 1.57 -4.98
C VAL A 54 -11.20 0.58 -5.98
N ASN A 55 -12.27 -0.11 -5.65
CA ASN A 55 -12.94 -1.03 -6.58
C ASN A 55 -13.43 -0.30 -7.84
N ALA A 56 -14.06 0.87 -7.68
CA ALA A 56 -14.49 1.68 -8.81
C ALA A 56 -13.32 2.15 -9.68
N ILE A 57 -12.15 2.45 -9.09
CA ILE A 57 -10.94 2.78 -9.85
C ILE A 57 -10.43 1.55 -10.60
N ILE A 58 -10.31 0.39 -9.93
CA ILE A 58 -9.85 -0.87 -10.54
C ILE A 58 -10.70 -1.22 -11.76
N GLU A 59 -12.03 -1.11 -11.66
CA GLU A 59 -12.95 -1.34 -12.77
C GLU A 59 -12.68 -0.38 -13.94
N LYS A 60 -12.55 0.92 -13.65
CA LYS A 60 -12.28 1.94 -14.68
C LYS A 60 -10.92 1.78 -15.35
N THR A 61 -9.94 1.24 -14.63
CA THR A 61 -8.56 1.12 -15.11
C THR A 61 -8.16 -0.31 -15.49
N PHE A 62 -9.12 -1.24 -15.59
CA PHE A 62 -8.86 -2.67 -15.79
C PHE A 62 -7.98 -2.99 -17.00
N HIS A 63 -8.07 -2.19 -18.07
CA HIS A 63 -7.27 -2.36 -19.29
C HIS A 63 -5.90 -1.66 -19.24
N THR A 64 -5.57 -0.99 -18.15
CA THR A 64 -4.30 -0.27 -17.99
C THR A 64 -3.33 -1.05 -17.12
N THR A 65 -2.05 -0.73 -17.22
CA THR A 65 -1.01 -1.27 -16.34
C THR A 65 -0.34 -0.10 -15.63
N CYS A 66 -0.19 -0.19 -14.31
CA CYS A 66 0.45 0.90 -13.54
C CYS A 66 1.93 1.04 -13.92
N SER A 67 2.46 2.27 -13.85
CA SER A 67 3.85 2.60 -14.20
C SER A 67 4.87 1.76 -13.43
N MET A 68 4.69 1.59 -12.12
CA MET A 68 5.60 0.78 -11.31
C MET A 68 5.67 -0.67 -11.76
N VAL A 69 4.57 -1.25 -12.29
CA VAL A 69 4.59 -2.61 -12.85
C VAL A 69 5.43 -2.64 -14.13
N TRP A 70 5.36 -1.60 -14.96
CA TRP A 70 6.25 -1.45 -16.13
C TRP A 70 7.71 -1.33 -15.73
N ASP A 71 8.03 -0.50 -14.74
CA ASP A 71 9.40 -0.30 -14.26
C ASP A 71 9.97 -1.60 -13.68
N LEU A 72 9.19 -2.29 -12.84
CA LEU A 72 9.55 -3.58 -12.27
C LEU A 72 9.85 -4.63 -13.35
N ARG A 73 9.02 -4.70 -14.40
CA ARG A 73 9.22 -5.63 -15.53
C ARG A 73 10.44 -5.29 -16.37
N ALA A 74 10.78 -4.01 -16.46
CA ALA A 74 11.94 -3.53 -17.20
C ALA A 74 13.23 -3.49 -16.36
N GLY A 75 13.19 -3.92 -15.10
CA GLY A 75 14.33 -3.85 -14.19
C GLY A 75 14.77 -2.41 -13.86
N ARG A 76 13.86 -1.44 -14.01
CA ARG A 76 14.10 -0.04 -13.63
C ARG A 76 13.76 0.19 -12.17
N GLU A 77 14.37 1.21 -11.60
CA GLU A 77 13.96 1.73 -10.29
C GLU A 77 12.47 2.11 -10.31
N THR A 78 11.77 1.83 -9.21
CA THR A 78 10.36 2.17 -9.05
C THR A 78 10.20 3.30 -8.04
N GLU A 79 9.10 4.03 -8.13
CA GLU A 79 8.75 5.10 -7.20
C GLU A 79 8.25 4.59 -5.82
N VAL A 80 8.39 3.29 -5.50
CA VAL A 80 7.80 2.67 -4.28
C VAL A 80 8.20 3.40 -2.99
N ARG A 81 9.48 3.78 -2.86
CA ARG A 81 9.98 4.53 -1.70
C ARG A 81 9.47 5.95 -1.64
N PHE A 82 9.28 6.55 -2.81
CA PHE A 82 8.79 7.93 -2.91
C PHE A 82 7.30 8.00 -2.53
N ILE A 83 6.48 7.07 -3.06
CA ILE A 83 5.04 7.00 -2.80
C ILE A 83 4.75 6.75 -1.32
N ASN A 84 5.48 5.82 -0.69
CA ASN A 84 5.26 5.49 0.72
C ASN A 84 5.81 6.54 1.70
N GLY A 85 6.65 7.46 1.22
CA GLY A 85 7.13 8.61 1.98
C GLY A 85 7.84 8.24 3.30
N LYS A 86 8.03 9.24 4.17
CA LYS A 86 8.63 9.06 5.51
C LYS A 86 7.64 9.24 6.67
N ARG A 87 6.44 9.73 6.39
CA ARG A 87 5.51 10.24 7.41
C ARG A 87 4.90 9.16 8.32
N GLU A 88 4.81 7.92 7.87
CA GLU A 88 4.29 6.82 8.70
C GLU A 88 5.19 6.62 9.94
N LYS A 89 6.51 6.61 9.75
CA LYS A 89 7.50 6.49 10.84
C LYS A 89 7.53 7.71 11.76
N GLU A 90 7.28 8.90 11.23
CA GLU A 90 7.29 10.15 12.00
C GLU A 90 6.09 10.28 12.95
N ASN A 91 4.97 9.63 12.65
CA ASN A 91 3.76 9.66 13.48
C ASN A 91 3.63 8.46 14.43
N GLY A 92 4.56 7.51 14.41
CA GLY A 92 4.57 6.34 15.29
C GLY A 92 3.44 5.34 15.04
N ILE A 93 2.86 5.36 13.83
CA ILE A 93 1.75 4.48 13.44
C ILE A 93 2.34 3.28 12.71
N ALA A 94 2.09 2.07 13.22
CA ALA A 94 2.57 0.85 12.59
C ALA A 94 1.78 0.54 11.32
N THR A 95 2.51 0.26 10.23
CA THR A 95 1.96 -0.10 8.91
C THR A 95 2.59 -1.41 8.39
N PRO A 96 2.50 -2.52 9.15
CA PRO A 96 3.18 -3.77 8.82
C PRO A 96 2.84 -4.33 7.43
N ILE A 97 1.60 -4.15 6.96
CA ILE A 97 1.20 -4.61 5.62
C ILE A 97 1.86 -3.74 4.55
N ASN A 98 1.84 -2.42 4.71
CA ASN A 98 2.55 -1.51 3.82
C ASN A 98 4.06 -1.82 3.77
N GLU A 99 4.68 -1.99 4.94
CA GLU A 99 6.10 -2.34 5.07
C GLU A 99 6.43 -3.65 4.34
N GLU A 100 5.63 -4.71 4.56
CA GLU A 100 5.82 -6.00 3.89
C GLU A 100 5.66 -5.88 2.36
N LEU A 101 4.74 -5.04 1.87
CA LEU A 101 4.54 -4.80 0.44
C LEU A 101 5.70 -4.02 -0.19
N VAL A 102 6.29 -3.05 0.50
CA VAL A 102 7.50 -2.35 0.04
C VAL A 102 8.65 -3.33 -0.07
N GLU A 103 8.91 -4.09 0.99
CA GLU A 103 9.97 -5.09 1.02
C GLU A 103 9.83 -6.10 -0.12
N LYS A 104 8.59 -6.51 -0.43
CA LYS A 104 8.26 -7.36 -1.59
C LYS A 104 8.72 -6.78 -2.92
N VAL A 105 8.42 -5.51 -3.16
CA VAL A 105 8.78 -4.82 -4.40
C VAL A 105 10.30 -4.67 -4.49
N GLU A 106 10.97 -4.30 -3.41
CA GLU A 106 12.43 -4.14 -3.35
C GLU A 106 13.17 -5.46 -3.52
N MET A 107 12.69 -6.53 -2.87
CA MET A 107 13.23 -7.88 -3.10
C MET A 107 13.07 -8.30 -4.55
N ARG A 108 11.95 -7.95 -5.21
CA ARG A 108 11.80 -8.27 -6.62
C ARG A 108 12.80 -7.50 -7.49
N LEU A 109 13.04 -6.23 -7.20
CA LEU A 109 14.01 -5.41 -7.93
C LEU A 109 15.46 -5.91 -7.78
N SER A 110 15.85 -6.37 -6.59
CA SER A 110 17.20 -6.91 -6.35
C SER A 110 17.48 -8.28 -6.98
N LEU A 111 16.46 -8.91 -7.56
CA LEU A 111 16.57 -10.20 -8.27
C LEU A 111 16.64 -10.07 -9.79
N ASN A 112 16.39 -8.86 -10.32
CA ASN A 112 16.52 -8.54 -11.75
C ASN A 112 17.92 -7.99 -12.04
#